data_AF-A0A2E3D2B1-F1
#
_entry.id   AF-A0A2E3D2B1-F1
#
_cell.length_a   1.000
_cell.length_b   1.000
_cell.length_c   1.000
_cell.angle_alpha   90.00
_cell.angle_beta   90.00
_cell.angle_gamma   90.00
#
_symmetry.space_group_name_H-M   'P 1'
#
loop_
_entity.id
_entity.type
_entity.pdbx_description
1 polymer ?
#
loop_
_entity_poly.entity_id
_entity_poly.type
_entity_poly.pdbx_seq_one_letter_code
_entity_poly.pdbx_strand_id
1 'polypeptide(L)'
;MRPTKRLLWFALGWTLLGLAAALNQWLPSGWNQPDWQDQIEKLWQISTATLLFLILFDIIAVWRLSAPTVRRSHSESLALGVWSQVELQILHRYRRTVNVEVFDHYPGECDAEFAHQPGQLQPRRGTEFTYRVRAKQRGNHQFGLTDLLLLSPMGFWQRRLLLGDTSEVKVFPNFAAVSNYAMMSMEQQSSQLGIRQQQRRGEGMEFQQLREFRQGDSLRQIDWNASARLRKLISKEYQDEKDQQILFLIDCGRRMRSKDGDHSHLDHALNAMLLMSYAALKQGDAVGLLSFGGDDRWLKPVKGVANLSKILNCVYDVDASTRASDYNTAIRALMTRHNKRALVVLLSNIRDENVDDLKPALSLLRKKHLVMVANLEEPELHELLEKPIHQFQDALRYTGTKLYLERRQAVTRSFNHSGIHTVNSTPQLMPVALINKYFEVKREGLL
;
A
#
# COMPACT_ATOMS: atom_id res chain seq x y z
N MET A 1 -9.80 -33.02 -18.65
CA MET A 1 -10.75 -33.72 -17.75
C MET A 1 -9.92 -34.45 -16.71
N ARG A 2 -10.30 -34.43 -15.44
CA ARG A 2 -9.64 -35.25 -14.41
C ARG A 2 -10.70 -36.08 -13.68
N PRO A 3 -10.40 -37.32 -13.29
CA PRO A 3 -11.29 -38.09 -12.42
C PRO A 3 -11.31 -37.46 -11.02
N THR A 4 -12.42 -37.61 -10.31
CA THR A 4 -12.55 -37.18 -8.91
C THR A 4 -12.29 -38.34 -7.95
N LYS A 5 -12.14 -38.03 -6.66
CA LYS A 5 -12.05 -39.06 -5.60
C LYS A 5 -13.27 -39.98 -5.56
N ARG A 6 -14.45 -39.49 -5.95
CA ARG A 6 -15.68 -40.32 -6.00
C ARG A 6 -15.53 -41.45 -7.01
N LEU A 7 -15.03 -41.17 -8.20
CA LEU A 7 -14.80 -42.22 -9.20
C LEU A 7 -13.83 -43.28 -8.68
N LEU A 8 -12.77 -42.87 -7.98
CA LEU A 8 -11.79 -43.79 -7.38
C LEU A 8 -12.42 -44.70 -6.32
N TRP A 9 -13.31 -44.18 -5.46
CA TRP A 9 -14.04 -45.00 -4.49
C TRP A 9 -14.99 -46.00 -5.15
N PHE A 10 -15.72 -45.58 -6.18
CA PHE A 10 -16.58 -46.49 -6.95
C PHE A 10 -15.76 -47.56 -7.68
N ALA A 11 -14.62 -47.19 -8.27
CA ALA A 11 -13.69 -48.12 -8.88
C ALA A 11 -13.12 -49.11 -7.85
N LEU A 12 -12.75 -48.65 -6.65
CA LEU A 12 -12.26 -49.50 -5.56
C LEU A 12 -13.33 -50.48 -5.06
N GLY A 13 -14.56 -50.01 -4.87
CA GLY A 13 -15.68 -50.88 -4.51
C GLY A 13 -15.95 -51.94 -5.57
N TRP A 14 -15.89 -51.55 -6.84
CA TRP A 14 -16.03 -52.46 -7.98
C TRP A 14 -14.87 -53.48 -8.07
N THR A 15 -13.62 -53.07 -7.82
CA THR A 15 -12.48 -54.00 -7.80
C THR A 15 -12.54 -54.97 -6.63
N LEU A 16 -12.98 -54.52 -5.44
CA LEU A 16 -13.20 -55.42 -4.29
C LEU A 16 -14.29 -56.46 -4.58
N LEU A 17 -15.36 -56.08 -5.27
CA LEU A 17 -16.42 -57.00 -5.68
C LEU A 17 -15.92 -58.02 -6.71
N GLY A 18 -15.09 -57.58 -7.66
CA GLY A 18 -14.42 -58.49 -8.61
C GLY A 18 -13.41 -59.42 -7.93
N LEU A 19 -12.68 -58.93 -6.93
CA LEU A 19 -11.73 -59.72 -6.14
C LEU A 19 -12.44 -60.77 -5.28
N ALA A 20 -13.61 -60.46 -4.72
CA ALA A 20 -14.46 -61.44 -4.03
C ALA A 20 -14.98 -62.53 -5.00
N ALA A 21 -15.37 -62.16 -6.22
CA ALA A 21 -15.75 -63.12 -7.26
C ALA A 21 -14.56 -64.02 -7.69
N ALA A 22 -13.35 -63.47 -7.76
CA ALA A 22 -12.14 -64.18 -8.18
C ALA A 22 -11.51 -65.06 -7.07
N LEU A 23 -11.44 -64.59 -5.82
CA LEU A 23 -10.93 -65.36 -4.66
C LEU A 23 -11.70 -66.66 -4.45
N ASN A 24 -12.97 -66.67 -4.83
CA ASN A 24 -13.82 -67.85 -4.78
C ASN A 24 -13.34 -68.99 -5.69
N GLN A 25 -12.66 -68.70 -6.81
CA GLN A 25 -12.06 -69.72 -7.68
C GLN A 25 -10.77 -70.34 -7.09
N TRP A 26 -10.27 -69.80 -5.96
CA TRP A 26 -9.03 -70.22 -5.30
C TRP A 26 -9.26 -70.96 -3.96
N LEU A 27 -10.52 -71.11 -3.54
CA LEU A 27 -10.90 -71.82 -2.31
C LEU A 27 -10.88 -73.36 -2.52
N PRO A 28 -10.49 -74.17 -1.51
CA PRO A 28 -10.41 -75.63 -1.62
C PRO A 28 -11.78 -76.27 -1.93
N SER A 29 -11.74 -77.38 -2.66
CA SER A 29 -12.88 -78.07 -3.30
C SER A 29 -14.05 -78.53 -2.41
N GLY A 30 -13.97 -78.37 -1.09
CA GLY A 30 -15.08 -78.61 -0.16
C GLY A 30 -16.12 -77.48 -0.09
N TRP A 31 -15.82 -76.32 -0.67
CA TRP A 31 -16.69 -75.13 -0.72
C TRP A 31 -17.15 -74.82 -2.17
N ASN A 32 -17.08 -75.79 -3.08
CA ASN A 32 -16.98 -75.49 -4.51
C ASN A 32 -18.28 -75.25 -5.28
N GLN A 33 -19.47 -75.33 -4.71
CA GLN A 33 -20.72 -74.97 -5.42
C GLN A 33 -21.83 -74.38 -4.55
N PRO A 34 -21.60 -73.24 -3.87
CA PRO A 34 -22.71 -72.43 -3.40
C PRO A 34 -23.53 -71.84 -4.55
N ASP A 35 -24.86 -72.04 -4.57
CA ASP A 35 -25.81 -71.50 -5.59
C ASP A 35 -25.68 -69.96 -5.82
N TRP A 36 -25.04 -69.27 -4.88
CA TRP A 36 -24.81 -67.83 -4.88
C TRP A 36 -23.63 -67.40 -5.79
N GLN A 37 -22.81 -68.32 -6.30
CA GLN A 37 -21.59 -68.02 -7.08
C GLN A 37 -21.87 -67.43 -8.47
N ASP A 38 -22.69 -68.12 -9.27
CA ASP A 38 -23.17 -67.65 -10.57
C ASP A 38 -23.90 -66.31 -10.44
N GLN A 39 -24.55 -66.10 -9.29
CA GLN A 39 -25.24 -64.86 -8.98
C GLN A 39 -24.25 -63.72 -8.75
N ILE A 40 -23.15 -63.95 -8.02
CA ILE A 40 -22.09 -62.95 -7.77
C ILE A 40 -21.36 -62.57 -9.08
N GLU A 41 -21.05 -63.53 -9.94
CA GLU A 41 -20.39 -63.24 -11.23
C GLU A 41 -21.30 -62.43 -12.17
N LYS A 42 -22.58 -62.82 -12.30
CA LYS A 42 -23.57 -62.07 -13.07
C LYS A 42 -23.78 -60.66 -12.50
N LEU A 43 -23.86 -60.53 -11.16
CA LEU A 43 -23.94 -59.23 -10.49
C LEU A 43 -22.72 -58.35 -10.81
N TRP A 44 -21.51 -58.91 -10.79
CA TRP A 44 -20.30 -58.17 -11.14
C TRP A 44 -20.30 -57.72 -12.61
N GLN A 45 -20.68 -58.59 -13.55
CA GLN A 45 -20.78 -58.25 -14.98
C GLN A 45 -21.82 -57.14 -15.23
N ILE A 46 -23.02 -57.24 -14.64
CA ILE A 46 -24.06 -56.21 -14.71
C ILE A 46 -23.57 -54.90 -14.08
N SER A 47 -22.88 -54.97 -12.94
CA SER A 47 -22.32 -53.79 -12.28
C SER A 47 -21.26 -53.12 -13.15
N THR A 48 -20.49 -53.89 -13.92
CA THR A 48 -19.46 -53.39 -14.84
C THR A 48 -20.09 -52.61 -16.00
N ALA A 49 -21.09 -53.20 -16.66
CA ALA A 49 -21.80 -52.53 -17.75
C ALA A 49 -22.50 -51.25 -17.26
N THR A 50 -23.12 -51.31 -16.07
CA THR A 50 -23.79 -50.18 -15.45
C THR A 50 -22.80 -49.07 -15.10
N LEU A 51 -21.69 -49.39 -14.43
CA LEU A 51 -20.66 -48.43 -14.04
C LEU A 51 -20.03 -47.77 -15.27
N LEU A 52 -19.71 -48.55 -16.31
CA LEU A 52 -19.14 -48.03 -17.55
C LEU A 52 -20.12 -47.08 -18.26
N PHE A 53 -21.41 -47.46 -18.32
CA PHE A 53 -22.45 -46.59 -18.85
C PHE A 53 -22.57 -45.28 -18.05
N LEU A 54 -22.59 -45.34 -16.71
CA LEU A 54 -22.66 -44.15 -15.86
C LEU A 54 -21.43 -43.25 -16.03
N ILE A 55 -20.23 -43.81 -16.08
CA ILE A 55 -18.98 -43.06 -16.30
C ILE A 55 -18.99 -42.36 -17.66
N LEU A 56 -19.40 -43.07 -18.72
CA LEU A 56 -19.46 -42.54 -20.08
C LEU A 56 -20.56 -41.48 -20.24
N PHE A 57 -21.72 -41.71 -19.64
CA PHE A 57 -22.80 -40.73 -19.60
C PHE A 57 -22.35 -39.46 -18.88
N ASP A 58 -21.70 -39.61 -17.72
CA ASP A 58 -21.27 -38.50 -16.87
C ASP A 58 -20.16 -37.65 -17.53
N ILE A 59 -19.18 -38.29 -18.19
CA ILE A 59 -18.13 -37.56 -18.93
C ILE A 59 -18.70 -36.81 -20.14
N ILE A 60 -19.59 -37.44 -20.93
CA ILE A 60 -20.23 -36.80 -22.08
C ILE A 60 -21.09 -35.62 -21.60
N ALA A 61 -21.79 -35.78 -20.47
CA ALA A 61 -22.64 -34.75 -19.91
C ALA A 61 -21.87 -33.48 -19.51
N VAL A 62 -20.64 -33.58 -18.99
CA VAL A 62 -19.79 -32.42 -18.67
C VAL A 62 -19.03 -31.89 -19.89
N TRP A 63 -18.69 -32.76 -20.84
CA TRP A 63 -18.01 -32.38 -22.08
C TRP A 63 -18.90 -31.54 -23.00
N ARG A 64 -20.20 -31.86 -23.08
CA ARG A 64 -21.19 -31.11 -23.87
C ARG A 64 -21.54 -29.72 -23.32
N LEU A 65 -21.10 -29.38 -22.11
CA LEU A 65 -21.33 -28.04 -21.56
C LEU A 65 -20.52 -27.02 -22.37
N SER A 66 -21.18 -25.96 -22.85
CA SER A 66 -20.51 -24.81 -23.44
C SER A 66 -19.66 -24.10 -22.38
N ALA A 67 -18.56 -23.47 -22.78
CA ALA A 67 -17.79 -22.62 -21.87
C ALA A 67 -18.70 -21.48 -21.36
N PRO A 68 -18.76 -21.24 -20.04
CA PRO A 68 -19.44 -20.08 -19.49
C PRO A 68 -18.59 -18.82 -19.71
N THR A 69 -19.21 -17.65 -19.61
CA THR A 69 -18.52 -16.36 -19.64
C THR A 69 -18.30 -15.88 -18.22
N VAL A 70 -17.07 -15.52 -17.87
CA VAL A 70 -16.74 -14.96 -16.56
C VAL A 70 -16.44 -13.47 -16.74
N ARG A 71 -17.06 -12.63 -15.93
CA ARG A 71 -16.77 -11.19 -15.84
C ARG A 71 -16.28 -10.87 -14.45
N ARG A 72 -15.12 -10.23 -14.35
CA ARG A 72 -14.56 -9.73 -13.10
C ARG A 72 -14.88 -8.24 -12.96
N SER A 73 -15.39 -7.86 -11.80
CA SER A 73 -15.55 -6.47 -11.36
C SER A 73 -14.68 -6.26 -10.12
N HIS A 74 -13.85 -5.23 -10.16
CA HIS A 74 -12.96 -4.83 -9.06
C HIS A 74 -12.77 -3.33 -9.12
N SER A 75 -12.32 -2.73 -8.02
CA SER A 75 -11.94 -1.31 -8.02
C SER A 75 -10.79 -1.06 -9.01
N GLU A 76 -10.86 0.05 -9.76
CA GLU A 76 -9.79 0.46 -10.69
C GLU A 76 -8.43 0.63 -10.01
N SER A 77 -8.46 0.89 -8.70
CA SER A 77 -7.28 1.01 -7.87
C SER A 77 -7.51 0.43 -6.48
N LEU A 78 -6.43 -0.02 -5.86
CA LEU A 78 -6.39 -0.58 -4.51
C LEU A 78 -5.53 0.33 -3.63
N ALA A 79 -5.84 0.35 -2.33
CA ALA A 79 -4.98 0.96 -1.33
C ALA A 79 -4.13 -0.13 -0.64
N LEU A 80 -2.85 0.15 -0.44
CA LEU A 80 -1.92 -0.74 0.25
C LEU A 80 -2.46 -1.13 1.64
N GLY A 81 -2.49 -2.43 1.94
CA GLY A 81 -2.92 -2.94 3.24
C GLY A 81 -4.42 -2.87 3.52
N VAL A 82 -5.25 -2.44 2.56
CA VAL A 82 -6.71 -2.34 2.73
C VAL A 82 -7.42 -3.48 2.00
N TRP A 83 -8.35 -4.15 2.69
CA TRP A 83 -9.22 -5.15 2.09
C TRP A 83 -10.18 -4.51 1.09
N SER A 84 -10.23 -5.05 -0.12
CA SER A 84 -11.11 -4.61 -1.19
C SER A 84 -11.88 -5.79 -1.77
N GLN A 85 -13.15 -5.58 -2.10
CA GLN A 85 -14.02 -6.62 -2.64
C GLN A 85 -13.80 -6.79 -4.15
N VAL A 86 -13.77 -8.04 -4.60
CA VAL A 86 -13.75 -8.44 -6.01
C VAL A 86 -14.97 -9.32 -6.26
N GLU A 87 -15.67 -9.05 -7.35
CA GLU A 87 -16.90 -9.71 -7.73
C GLU A 87 -16.71 -10.44 -9.06
N LEU A 88 -17.11 -11.70 -9.10
CA LEU A 88 -17.05 -12.55 -10.28
C LEU A 88 -18.47 -12.94 -10.67
N GLN A 89 -18.86 -12.53 -11.87
CA GLN A 89 -20.14 -12.89 -12.45
C GLN A 89 -19.93 -13.99 -13.50
N ILE A 90 -20.51 -15.16 -13.24
CA ILE A 90 -20.49 -16.29 -14.17
C ILE A 90 -21.81 -16.34 -14.92
N LEU A 91 -21.75 -16.09 -16.22
CA LEU A 91 -22.88 -16.10 -17.14
C LEU A 91 -22.85 -17.39 -17.97
N HIS A 92 -23.97 -18.11 -17.98
CA HIS A 92 -24.07 -19.37 -18.71
C HIS A 92 -25.49 -19.63 -19.23
N ARG A 93 -25.62 -20.58 -20.16
CA ARG A 93 -26.90 -21.00 -20.77
C ARG A 93 -27.33 -22.42 -20.38
N TYR A 94 -26.75 -22.96 -19.31
CA TYR A 94 -27.04 -24.31 -18.84
C TYR A 94 -28.51 -24.47 -18.44
N ARG A 95 -29.08 -25.63 -18.75
CA ARG A 95 -30.48 -26.00 -18.45
C ARG A 95 -30.65 -26.76 -17.14
N ARG A 96 -29.55 -27.04 -16.44
CA ARG A 96 -29.50 -27.79 -15.18
C ARG A 96 -28.54 -27.09 -14.22
N THR A 97 -28.67 -27.41 -12.95
CA THR A 97 -27.69 -27.00 -11.93
C THR A 97 -26.36 -27.68 -12.19
N VAL A 98 -25.26 -26.91 -12.12
CA VAL A 98 -23.90 -27.43 -12.27
C VAL A 98 -23.10 -27.01 -11.04
N ASN A 99 -22.54 -27.98 -10.32
CA ASN A 99 -21.63 -27.69 -9.23
C ASN A 99 -20.29 -27.24 -9.80
N VAL A 100 -19.74 -26.18 -9.22
CA VAL A 100 -18.49 -25.59 -9.67
C VAL A 100 -17.59 -25.27 -8.50
N GLU A 101 -16.28 -25.27 -8.74
CA GLU A 101 -15.34 -24.57 -7.88
C GLU A 101 -14.72 -23.45 -8.69
N VAL A 102 -14.70 -22.26 -8.09
CA VAL A 102 -14.16 -21.05 -8.69
C VAL A 102 -12.88 -20.71 -7.96
N PHE A 103 -11.82 -20.45 -8.71
CA PHE A 103 -10.59 -19.85 -8.20
C PHE A 103 -10.17 -18.71 -9.10
N ASP A 104 -10.15 -17.51 -8.57
CA ASP A 104 -9.68 -16.36 -9.33
C ASP A 104 -8.18 -16.16 -9.12
N HIS A 105 -7.42 -16.06 -10.22
CA HIS A 105 -5.99 -15.79 -10.12
C HIS A 105 -5.78 -14.31 -9.80
N TYR A 106 -5.74 -13.99 -8.50
CA TYR A 106 -5.34 -12.67 -8.00
C TYR A 106 -3.81 -12.48 -8.03
N PRO A 107 -3.29 -11.24 -7.98
CA PRO A 107 -1.84 -10.98 -7.98
C PRO A 107 -1.12 -11.65 -6.79
N GLY A 108 0.08 -12.19 -7.00
CA GLY A 108 0.82 -12.94 -5.97
C GLY A 108 1.21 -12.09 -4.75
N GLU A 109 1.29 -10.77 -4.94
CA GLU A 109 1.61 -9.77 -3.94
C GLU A 109 0.38 -9.28 -3.16
N CYS A 110 -0.74 -10.01 -3.25
CA CYS A 110 -1.96 -9.79 -2.46
C CYS A 110 -2.23 -10.97 -1.52
N ASP A 111 -2.78 -10.68 -0.35
CA ASP A 111 -3.57 -11.68 0.40
C ASP A 111 -4.96 -11.77 -0.21
N ALA A 112 -5.57 -12.95 -0.15
CA ALA A 112 -6.96 -13.12 -0.51
C ALA A 112 -7.72 -13.98 0.50
N GLU A 113 -8.93 -13.53 0.83
CA GLU A 113 -9.89 -14.29 1.64
C GLU A 113 -10.98 -14.81 0.71
N PHE A 114 -11.26 -16.10 0.81
CA PHE A 114 -12.27 -16.79 0.00
C PHE A 114 -12.04 -16.71 -1.52
N ALA A 115 -10.79 -16.65 -2.00
CA ALA A 115 -10.53 -16.68 -3.45
C ALA A 115 -10.88 -18.03 -4.11
N HIS A 116 -10.88 -19.12 -3.34
CA HIS A 116 -11.40 -20.42 -3.76
C HIS A 116 -12.77 -20.64 -3.12
N GLN A 117 -13.80 -20.84 -3.94
CA GLN A 117 -15.16 -21.06 -3.46
C GLN A 117 -15.86 -22.17 -4.23
N PRO A 118 -16.46 -23.16 -3.54
CA PRO A 118 -17.44 -24.04 -4.16
C PRO A 118 -18.76 -23.28 -4.38
N GLY A 119 -19.47 -23.60 -5.44
CA GLY A 119 -20.77 -23.00 -5.74
C GLY A 119 -21.62 -23.83 -6.68
N GLN A 120 -22.82 -23.31 -6.94
CA GLN A 120 -23.79 -23.96 -7.82
C GLN A 120 -24.31 -22.97 -8.85
N LEU A 121 -24.07 -23.27 -10.12
CA LEU A 121 -24.60 -22.53 -11.25
C LEU A 121 -26.05 -22.92 -11.48
N GLN A 122 -26.99 -22.04 -11.12
CA GLN A 122 -28.42 -22.29 -11.25
C GLN A 122 -28.87 -22.22 -12.72
N PRO A 123 -29.84 -23.05 -13.16
CA PRO A 123 -30.29 -23.07 -14.55
C PRO A 123 -30.69 -21.68 -15.06
N ARG A 124 -30.13 -21.28 -16.21
CA ARG A 124 -30.44 -20.01 -16.89
C ARG A 124 -30.32 -18.74 -16.03
N ARG A 125 -29.51 -18.75 -14.98
CA ARG A 125 -29.26 -17.58 -14.12
C ARG A 125 -27.76 -17.31 -14.03
N GLY A 126 -27.38 -16.04 -13.98
CA GLY A 126 -26.02 -15.66 -13.60
C GLY A 126 -25.79 -15.99 -12.13
N THR A 127 -24.58 -16.41 -11.79
CA THR A 127 -24.16 -16.63 -10.39
C THR A 127 -23.02 -15.69 -10.07
N GLU A 128 -23.08 -15.07 -8.91
CA GLU A 128 -22.08 -14.12 -8.43
C GLU A 128 -21.27 -14.75 -7.29
N PHE A 129 -19.96 -14.59 -7.36
CA PHE A 129 -19.02 -14.97 -6.31
C PHE A 129 -18.28 -13.72 -5.86
N THR A 130 -18.16 -13.52 -4.55
CA THR A 130 -17.49 -12.34 -3.99
C THR A 130 -16.37 -12.78 -3.08
N TYR A 131 -15.20 -12.18 -3.25
CA TYR A 131 -14.03 -12.45 -2.41
C TYR A 131 -13.31 -11.14 -2.09
N ARG A 132 -12.38 -11.17 -1.15
CA ARG A 132 -11.63 -9.97 -0.76
C ARG A 132 -10.15 -10.14 -1.00
N VAL A 133 -9.50 -9.07 -1.44
CA VAL A 133 -8.05 -8.99 -1.64
C VAL A 133 -7.45 -7.85 -0.84
N ARG A 134 -6.22 -8.02 -0.37
CA ARG A 134 -5.44 -6.99 0.31
C ARG A 134 -4.03 -6.96 -0.27
N ALA A 135 -3.69 -5.86 -0.92
CA ALA A 135 -2.37 -5.69 -1.52
C ALA A 135 -1.28 -5.47 -0.46
N LYS A 136 -0.15 -6.20 -0.58
CA LYS A 136 1.02 -6.09 0.29
C LYS A 136 2.11 -5.18 -0.25
N GLN A 137 2.09 -4.92 -1.56
CA GLN A 137 3.09 -4.10 -2.23
C GLN A 137 2.40 -3.12 -3.17
N ARG A 138 2.93 -1.90 -3.28
CA ARG A 138 2.41 -0.89 -4.20
C ARG A 138 2.82 -1.18 -5.65
N GLY A 139 2.32 -0.37 -6.57
CA GLY A 139 2.67 -0.40 -7.98
C GLY A 139 1.61 -1.06 -8.85
N ASN A 140 2.04 -1.53 -10.02
CA ASN A 140 1.16 -2.19 -10.98
C ASN A 140 1.11 -3.69 -10.70
N HIS A 141 -0.10 -4.21 -10.58
CA HIS A 141 -0.38 -5.63 -10.36
C HIS A 141 -1.36 -6.12 -11.42
N GLN A 142 -1.38 -7.43 -11.68
CA GLN A 142 -2.24 -8.00 -12.69
C GLN A 142 -3.05 -9.17 -12.14
N PHE A 143 -4.37 -9.09 -12.28
CA PHE A 143 -5.22 -10.25 -12.13
C PHE A 143 -5.09 -11.13 -13.38
N GLY A 144 -4.88 -12.43 -13.16
CA GLY A 144 -4.82 -13.44 -14.19
C GLY A 144 -6.20 -13.83 -14.71
N LEU A 145 -6.32 -15.06 -15.22
CA LEU A 145 -7.60 -15.64 -15.63
C LEU A 145 -8.35 -16.22 -14.42
N THR A 146 -9.64 -16.52 -14.57
CA THR A 146 -10.40 -17.25 -13.56
C THR A 146 -10.39 -18.74 -13.91
N ASP A 147 -9.97 -19.57 -12.95
CA ASP A 147 -10.02 -21.02 -13.04
C ASP A 147 -11.38 -21.53 -12.56
N LEU A 148 -12.10 -22.20 -13.46
CA LEU A 148 -13.41 -22.76 -13.20
C LEU A 148 -13.35 -24.28 -13.35
N LEU A 149 -13.60 -24.99 -12.24
CA LEU A 149 -13.72 -26.43 -12.21
C LEU A 149 -15.20 -26.81 -12.26
N LEU A 150 -15.66 -27.28 -13.42
CA LEU A 150 -17.00 -27.82 -13.57
C LEU A 150 -17.03 -29.27 -13.13
N LEU A 151 -17.89 -29.59 -12.16
CA LEU A 151 -18.14 -30.96 -11.73
C LEU A 151 -19.23 -31.59 -12.60
N SER A 152 -19.03 -32.85 -12.97
CA SER A 152 -20.05 -33.62 -13.66
C SER A 152 -21.25 -33.93 -12.73
N PRO A 153 -22.44 -34.25 -13.27
CA PRO A 153 -23.65 -34.51 -12.48
C PRO A 153 -23.51 -35.57 -11.39
N MET A 154 -22.86 -36.69 -11.72
CA MET A 154 -22.59 -37.78 -10.77
C MET A 154 -21.31 -37.50 -9.98
N GLY A 155 -20.55 -36.48 -10.39
CA GLY A 155 -19.34 -36.03 -9.75
C GLY A 155 -18.15 -36.96 -10.00
N PHE A 156 -18.15 -37.81 -11.03
CA PHE A 156 -17.01 -38.66 -11.39
C PHE A 156 -15.90 -37.89 -12.10
N TRP A 157 -16.25 -36.79 -12.78
CA TRP A 157 -15.34 -36.02 -13.61
C TRP A 157 -15.34 -34.56 -13.24
N GLN A 158 -14.18 -33.94 -13.38
CA GLN A 158 -14.01 -32.50 -13.30
C GLN A 158 -13.40 -31.97 -14.60
N ARG A 159 -13.96 -30.87 -15.10
CA ARG A 159 -13.46 -30.15 -16.28
C ARG A 159 -12.97 -28.78 -15.84
N ARG A 160 -11.66 -28.57 -15.97
CA ARG A 160 -10.99 -27.29 -15.73
C ARG A 160 -11.10 -26.39 -16.96
N LEU A 161 -11.47 -25.14 -16.75
CA LEU A 161 -11.54 -24.09 -17.77
C LEU A 161 -10.86 -22.83 -17.22
N LEU A 162 -9.94 -22.25 -17.99
CA LEU A 162 -9.40 -20.92 -17.71
C LEU A 162 -10.17 -19.91 -18.57
N LEU A 163 -10.84 -18.95 -17.93
CA LEU A 163 -11.83 -18.08 -18.54
C LEU A 163 -11.66 -16.63 -18.05
N GLY A 164 -12.30 -15.70 -18.75
CA GLY A 164 -12.25 -14.27 -18.41
C GLY A 164 -11.03 -13.57 -19.04
N ASP A 165 -10.81 -12.34 -18.60
CA ASP A 165 -9.75 -11.47 -19.09
C ASP A 165 -8.75 -11.16 -17.97
N THR A 166 -7.52 -10.85 -18.36
CA THR A 166 -6.55 -10.27 -17.42
C THR A 166 -6.89 -8.80 -17.20
N SER A 167 -6.66 -8.30 -15.99
CA SER A 167 -6.92 -6.90 -15.66
C SER A 167 -5.79 -6.34 -14.81
N GLU A 168 -5.27 -5.18 -15.22
CA GLU A 168 -4.28 -4.45 -14.45
C GLU A 168 -4.96 -3.64 -13.34
N VAL A 169 -4.32 -3.60 -12.18
CA VAL A 169 -4.77 -2.84 -11.02
C VAL A 169 -3.60 -2.07 -10.43
N LYS A 170 -3.83 -0.80 -10.09
CA LYS A 170 -2.83 0.05 -9.46
C LYS A 170 -3.02 0.04 -7.95
N VAL A 171 -1.97 -0.28 -7.21
CA VAL A 171 -1.95 -0.20 -5.76
C VAL A 171 -1.26 1.08 -5.33
N PHE A 172 -2.02 1.98 -4.70
CA PHE A 172 -1.55 3.27 -4.20
C PHE A 172 -1.18 3.21 -2.71
N PRO A 173 -0.37 4.16 -2.23
CA PRO A 173 -0.19 4.38 -0.79
C PRO A 173 -1.54 4.59 -0.09
N ASN A 174 -1.67 4.08 1.14
CA ASN A 174 -2.90 4.24 1.94
C ASN A 174 -2.98 5.64 2.57
N PHE A 175 -3.25 6.63 1.72
CA PHE A 175 -3.38 8.02 2.13
C PHE A 175 -4.58 8.25 3.06
N ALA A 176 -5.70 7.58 2.82
CA ALA A 176 -6.97 7.82 3.54
C ALA A 176 -6.87 7.52 5.05
N ALA A 177 -6.20 6.43 5.43
CA ALA A 177 -5.99 6.09 6.84
C ALA A 177 -5.16 7.17 7.55
N VAL A 178 -4.12 7.67 6.88
CA VAL A 178 -3.19 8.65 7.43
C VAL A 178 -3.79 10.05 7.48
N SER A 179 -4.58 10.43 6.47
CA SER A 179 -5.26 11.73 6.44
C SER A 179 -6.29 11.89 7.53
N ASN A 180 -7.12 10.87 7.77
CA ASN A 180 -8.14 10.93 8.81
C ASN A 180 -7.51 11.03 10.19
N TYR A 181 -6.52 10.18 10.48
CA TYR A 181 -5.82 10.19 11.77
C TYR A 181 -5.11 11.52 12.03
N ALA A 182 -4.40 12.05 11.04
CA ALA A 182 -3.67 13.30 11.20
C ALA A 182 -4.60 14.51 11.34
N MET A 183 -5.72 14.56 10.61
CA MET A 183 -6.73 15.62 10.77
C MET A 183 -7.33 15.61 12.17
N MET A 184 -7.71 14.44 12.68
CA MET A 184 -8.21 14.28 14.05
C MET A 184 -7.17 14.71 15.09
N SER A 185 -5.91 14.30 14.90
CA SER A 185 -4.81 14.67 15.81
C SER A 185 -4.53 16.17 15.82
N MET A 186 -4.64 16.85 14.67
CA MET A 186 -4.47 18.31 14.58
C MET A 186 -5.61 19.08 15.25
N GLU A 187 -6.85 18.63 15.10
CA GLU A 187 -8.01 19.23 15.80
C GLU A 187 -7.89 19.07 17.32
N GLN A 188 -7.43 17.89 17.78
CA GLN A 188 -7.18 17.63 19.20
C GLN A 188 -6.03 18.47 19.75
N GLN A 189 -4.91 18.60 19.03
CA GLN A 189 -3.80 19.46 19.47
C GLN A 189 -4.19 20.94 19.50
N SER A 190 -4.97 21.39 18.51
CA SER A 190 -5.47 22.77 18.47
C SER A 190 -6.42 23.09 19.64
N SER A 191 -7.23 22.11 20.06
CA SER A 191 -8.16 22.26 21.19
C SER A 191 -7.49 22.11 22.56
N GLN A 192 -6.56 21.16 22.73
CA GLN A 192 -5.84 20.95 24.00
C GLN A 192 -4.91 22.10 24.38
N LEU A 193 -4.33 22.79 23.40
CA LEU A 193 -3.44 23.93 23.69
C LEU A 193 -4.20 25.23 23.99
N GLY A 194 -5.54 25.27 23.90
CA GLY A 194 -6.31 26.52 24.06
C GLY A 194 -5.91 27.59 23.03
N ILE A 195 -5.15 27.22 22.00
CA ILE A 195 -4.70 28.10 20.94
C ILE A 195 -5.89 28.23 19.99
N ARG A 196 -6.82 29.12 20.34
CA ARG A 196 -7.49 29.91 19.31
C ARG A 196 -6.38 30.35 18.36
N GLN A 197 -6.46 29.95 17.08
CA GLN A 197 -5.63 30.53 16.03
C GLN A 197 -5.85 32.04 16.05
N GLN A 198 -5.07 32.73 16.88
CA GLN A 198 -4.94 34.15 16.76
C GLN A 198 -4.06 34.30 15.53
N GLN A 199 -4.71 34.45 14.37
CA GLN A 199 -4.07 35.01 13.19
C GLN A 199 -3.28 36.22 13.67
N ARG A 200 -1.95 36.09 13.74
CA ARG A 200 -1.09 37.24 13.95
C ARG A 200 -1.25 38.08 12.71
N ARG A 201 -2.11 39.09 12.81
CA ARG A 201 -2.38 40.06 11.76
C ARG A 201 -1.10 40.85 11.51
N GLY A 202 -0.59 40.84 10.28
CA GLY A 202 0.34 41.84 9.79
C GLY A 202 1.83 41.49 9.74
N GLU A 203 2.26 40.25 9.97
CA GLU A 203 3.68 39.85 9.80
C GLU A 203 4.02 39.28 8.42
N GLY A 204 3.07 39.29 7.47
CA GLY A 204 3.34 38.93 6.08
C GLY A 204 4.29 39.90 5.38
N MET A 205 4.96 39.45 4.32
CA MET A 205 5.80 40.30 3.47
C MET A 205 5.05 40.85 2.24
N GLU A 206 3.86 40.30 1.92
CA GLU A 206 3.05 40.68 0.77
C GLU A 206 2.01 41.74 1.15
N PHE A 207 2.05 42.90 0.49
CA PHE A 207 1.10 43.99 0.74
C PHE A 207 -0.32 43.56 0.31
N GLN A 208 -1.26 43.56 1.24
CA GLN A 208 -2.65 43.22 0.98
C GLN A 208 -3.49 44.46 0.67
N GLN A 209 -3.51 45.43 1.58
CA GLN A 209 -4.29 46.66 1.43
C GLN A 209 -3.83 47.75 2.41
N LEU A 210 -4.21 49.00 2.11
CA LEU A 210 -4.11 50.10 3.07
C LEU A 210 -5.39 50.12 3.92
N ARG A 211 -5.25 50.18 5.23
CA ARG A 211 -6.38 50.34 6.16
C ARG A 211 -6.09 51.38 7.22
N GLU A 212 -7.14 51.81 7.91
CA GLU A 212 -6.99 52.70 9.05
C GLU A 212 -6.22 52.01 10.19
N PHE A 213 -5.31 52.75 10.79
CA PHE A 213 -4.49 52.31 11.92
C PHE A 213 -5.37 52.00 13.12
N ARG A 214 -5.11 50.88 13.79
CA ARG A 214 -5.80 50.48 15.02
C ARG A 214 -4.80 50.38 16.14
N GLN A 215 -5.28 50.66 17.36
CA GLN A 215 -4.50 50.47 18.57
C GLN A 215 -4.06 48.99 18.67
N GLY A 216 -2.74 48.76 18.67
CA GLY A 216 -2.13 47.43 18.59
C GLY A 216 -1.35 47.15 17.30
N ASP A 217 -1.54 47.97 16.26
CA ASP A 217 -0.73 47.90 15.03
C ASP A 217 0.70 48.43 15.30
N SER A 218 1.70 47.87 14.61
CA SER A 218 3.09 48.30 14.76
C SER A 218 3.32 49.66 14.10
N LEU A 219 4.03 50.57 14.78
CA LEU A 219 4.38 51.88 14.21
C LEU A 219 5.21 51.77 12.91
N ARG A 220 5.91 50.64 12.69
CA ARG A 220 6.66 50.37 11.46
C ARG A 220 5.77 50.12 10.25
N GLN A 221 4.50 49.76 10.45
CA GLN A 221 3.54 49.49 9.39
C GLN A 221 2.79 50.75 8.93
N ILE A 222 3.02 51.90 9.58
CA ILE A 222 2.39 53.18 9.20
C ILE A 222 2.93 53.63 7.84
N ASP A 223 2.02 53.83 6.89
CA ASP A 223 2.35 54.52 5.65
C ASP A 223 2.23 56.04 5.88
N TRP A 224 3.37 56.69 6.14
CA TRP A 224 3.41 58.13 6.40
C TRP A 224 2.92 58.97 5.22
N ASN A 225 3.11 58.51 3.98
CA ASN A 225 2.68 59.23 2.78
C ASN A 225 1.15 59.16 2.60
N ALA A 226 0.56 57.97 2.78
CA ALA A 226 -0.90 57.80 2.75
C ALA A 226 -1.57 58.53 3.91
N SER A 227 -0.95 58.48 5.10
CA SER A 227 -1.45 59.17 6.30
C SER A 227 -1.47 60.70 6.12
N ALA A 228 -0.41 61.26 5.51
CA ALA A 228 -0.34 62.70 5.21
C ALA A 228 -1.42 63.16 4.22
N ARG A 229 -1.74 62.34 3.21
CA ARG A 229 -2.78 62.66 2.21
C ARG A 229 -4.20 62.56 2.78
N LEU A 230 -4.47 61.53 3.56
CA LEU A 230 -5.81 61.22 4.08
C LEU A 230 -6.11 61.88 5.43
N ARG A 231 -5.14 62.58 6.03
CA ARG A 231 -5.23 63.24 7.35
C ARG A 231 -5.71 62.31 8.48
N LYS A 232 -5.44 61.02 8.35
CA LYS A 232 -5.70 59.98 9.36
C LYS A 232 -4.60 58.94 9.29
N LEU A 233 -4.30 58.26 10.40
CA LEU A 233 -3.25 57.24 10.43
C LEU A 233 -3.67 56.03 9.59
N ILE A 234 -2.85 55.71 8.59
CA ILE A 234 -3.03 54.57 7.69
C ILE A 234 -1.92 53.56 7.94
N SER A 235 -2.31 52.31 8.17
CA SER A 235 -1.40 51.16 8.30
C SER A 235 -1.46 50.29 7.04
N LYS A 236 -0.30 49.79 6.62
CA LYS A 236 -0.21 48.71 5.62
C LYS A 236 -0.64 47.40 6.29
N GLU A 237 -1.61 46.73 5.68
CA GLU A 237 -1.95 45.36 6.05
C GLU A 237 -1.20 44.42 5.12
N TYR A 238 -0.45 43.49 5.71
CA TYR A 238 0.30 42.48 4.99
C TYR A 238 -0.34 41.11 5.19
N GLN A 239 -0.37 40.32 4.12
CA GLN A 239 -0.84 38.94 4.10
C GLN A 239 0.36 37.99 4.08
N ASP A 240 0.23 36.83 4.76
CA ASP A 240 1.21 35.75 4.65
C ASP A 240 1.42 35.39 3.17
N GLU A 241 2.69 35.21 2.79
CA GLU A 241 3.08 34.98 1.39
C GLU A 241 2.40 33.72 0.84
N LYS A 242 1.59 33.90 -0.22
CA LYS A 242 0.81 32.84 -0.86
C LYS A 242 1.51 32.26 -2.10
N ASP A 243 2.74 31.76 -1.97
CA ASP A 243 3.38 31.02 -3.08
C ASP A 243 4.64 30.24 -2.69
N GLN A 244 4.70 29.71 -1.46
CA GLN A 244 5.88 28.96 -1.06
C GLN A 244 5.98 27.65 -1.85
N GLN A 245 7.21 27.27 -2.19
CA GLN A 245 7.48 26.04 -2.93
C GLN A 245 8.07 25.00 -1.98
N ILE A 246 7.47 23.83 -1.96
CA ILE A 246 7.92 22.67 -1.19
C ILE A 246 8.37 21.61 -2.18
N LEU A 247 9.59 21.13 -2.00
CA LEU A 247 10.18 20.05 -2.79
C LEU A 247 10.54 18.89 -1.87
N PHE A 248 9.95 17.74 -2.12
CA PHE A 248 10.35 16.51 -1.45
C PHE A 248 11.53 15.88 -2.18
N LEU A 249 12.60 15.59 -1.46
CA LEU A 249 13.70 14.76 -1.92
C LEU A 249 13.57 13.40 -1.25
N ILE A 250 13.13 12.39 -2.00
CA ILE A 250 12.69 11.09 -1.48
C ILE A 250 13.78 10.06 -1.70
N ASP A 251 14.40 9.60 -0.62
CA ASP A 251 15.36 8.49 -0.68
C ASP A 251 14.62 7.18 -0.94
N CYS A 252 15.02 6.48 -1.99
CA CYS A 252 14.52 5.16 -2.37
C CYS A 252 15.64 4.11 -2.31
N GLY A 253 16.73 4.37 -1.61
CA GLY A 253 17.85 3.44 -1.48
C GLY A 253 17.61 2.31 -0.48
N ARG A 254 18.63 1.44 -0.35
CA ARG A 254 18.58 0.18 0.42
C ARG A 254 18.10 0.30 1.86
N ARG A 255 18.35 1.44 2.51
CA ARG A 255 17.97 1.65 3.93
C ARG A 255 16.47 1.86 4.10
N MET A 256 15.80 2.32 3.05
CA MET A 256 14.36 2.54 3.03
C MET A 256 13.56 1.24 2.83
N ARG A 257 14.23 0.11 2.61
CA ARG A 257 13.64 -1.24 2.57
C ARG A 257 13.31 -1.81 3.94
N SER A 258 13.83 -1.21 5.02
CA SER A 258 13.51 -1.60 6.40
C SER A 258 11.98 -1.59 6.58
N LYS A 259 11.44 -2.56 7.32
CA LYS A 259 9.99 -2.73 7.47
C LYS A 259 9.57 -2.54 8.92
N ASP A 260 8.45 -1.87 9.11
CA ASP A 260 7.70 -1.79 10.36
C ASP A 260 6.35 -2.47 10.16
N GLY A 261 6.22 -3.69 10.69
CA GLY A 261 5.07 -4.54 10.37
C GLY A 261 5.01 -4.87 8.88
N ASP A 262 3.88 -4.56 8.23
CA ASP A 262 3.63 -4.87 6.81
C ASP A 262 4.18 -3.80 5.84
N HIS A 263 4.63 -2.65 6.35
CA HIS A 263 5.01 -1.49 5.54
C HIS A 263 6.51 -1.21 5.59
N SER A 264 7.09 -0.77 4.48
CA SER A 264 8.48 -0.30 4.45
C SER A 264 8.62 1.13 4.96
N HIS A 265 9.83 1.53 5.37
CA HIS A 265 10.15 2.92 5.69
C HIS A 265 9.86 3.87 4.51
N LEU A 266 10.04 3.42 3.26
CA LEU A 266 9.62 4.20 2.09
C LEU A 266 8.11 4.42 2.08
N ASP A 267 7.31 3.43 2.44
CA ASP A 267 5.85 3.53 2.48
C ASP A 267 5.41 4.61 3.48
N HIS A 268 6.02 4.59 4.67
CA HIS A 268 5.81 5.59 5.70
C HIS A 268 6.27 6.98 5.27
N ALA A 269 7.41 7.09 4.60
CA ALA A 269 7.90 8.34 4.05
C ALA A 269 6.97 8.92 2.97
N LEU A 270 6.44 8.07 2.07
CA LEU A 270 5.48 8.46 1.04
C LEU A 270 4.15 8.92 1.68
N ASN A 271 3.68 8.23 2.71
CA ASN A 271 2.48 8.65 3.45
C ASN A 271 2.68 10.02 4.12
N ALA A 272 3.82 10.24 4.78
CA ALA A 272 4.15 11.52 5.39
C ALA A 272 4.25 12.65 4.35
N MET A 273 4.91 12.37 3.22
CA MET A 273 5.02 13.27 2.10
C MET A 273 3.66 13.63 1.50
N LEU A 274 2.79 12.65 1.24
CA LEU A 274 1.46 12.88 0.68
C LEU A 274 0.58 13.72 1.63
N LEU A 275 0.67 13.47 2.93
CA LEU A 275 -0.07 14.22 3.93
C LEU A 275 0.42 15.67 4.04
N MET A 276 1.73 15.89 4.10
CA MET A 276 2.29 17.24 4.06
C MET A 276 1.98 17.93 2.72
N SER A 277 2.01 17.19 1.61
CA SER A 277 1.62 17.71 0.29
C SER A 277 0.18 18.20 0.28
N TYR A 278 -0.76 17.41 0.82
CA TYR A 278 -2.16 17.82 0.95
C TYR A 278 -2.31 19.09 1.80
N ALA A 279 -1.66 19.15 2.97
CA ALA A 279 -1.70 20.30 3.85
C ALA A 279 -1.14 21.56 3.16
N ALA A 280 0.01 21.44 2.51
CA ALA A 280 0.66 22.53 1.78
C ALA A 280 -0.19 23.03 0.61
N LEU A 281 -0.72 22.13 -0.22
CA LEU A 281 -1.60 22.47 -1.35
C LEU A 281 -2.88 23.16 -0.87
N LYS A 282 -3.42 22.77 0.29
CA LYS A 282 -4.59 23.41 0.92
C LYS A 282 -4.27 24.82 1.42
N GLN A 283 -3.03 25.05 1.87
CA GLN A 283 -2.53 26.37 2.27
C GLN A 283 -2.14 27.28 1.10
N GLY A 284 -2.24 26.80 -0.15
CA GLY A 284 -1.91 27.56 -1.36
C GLY A 284 -0.46 27.43 -1.82
N ASP A 285 0.34 26.61 -1.15
CA ASP A 285 1.74 26.36 -1.51
C ASP A 285 1.82 25.42 -2.72
N ALA A 286 2.94 25.50 -3.45
CA ALA A 286 3.25 24.62 -4.56
C ALA A 286 4.10 23.44 -4.10
N VAL A 287 3.76 22.22 -4.51
CA VAL A 287 4.43 20.99 -4.08
C VAL A 287 5.02 20.25 -5.27
N GLY A 288 6.30 19.91 -5.21
CA GLY A 288 6.99 19.05 -6.17
C GLY A 288 7.83 17.98 -5.47
N LEU A 289 8.42 17.07 -6.25
CA LEU A 289 9.26 16.01 -5.70
C LEU A 289 10.35 15.55 -6.67
N LEU A 290 11.40 15.00 -6.08
CA LEU A 290 12.47 14.25 -6.73
C LEU A 290 12.71 12.96 -5.92
N SER A 291 12.58 11.79 -6.52
CA SER A 291 13.11 10.54 -5.93
C SER A 291 14.53 10.26 -6.42
N PHE A 292 15.31 9.57 -5.60
CA PHE A 292 16.68 9.14 -5.92
C PHE A 292 17.03 7.83 -5.19
N GLY A 293 18.17 7.23 -5.54
CA GLY A 293 18.62 5.97 -4.91
C GLY A 293 17.81 4.75 -5.36
N GLY A 294 17.05 4.88 -6.45
CA GLY A 294 16.20 3.86 -7.04
C GLY A 294 15.73 4.32 -8.41
N ASP A 295 14.42 4.35 -8.63
CA ASP A 295 13.83 4.98 -9.81
C ASP A 295 13.75 6.49 -9.63
N ASP A 296 14.38 7.23 -10.54
CA ASP A 296 14.38 8.70 -10.51
C ASP A 296 13.06 9.25 -11.08
N ARG A 297 12.23 9.84 -10.22
CA ARG A 297 10.99 10.51 -10.57
C ARG A 297 11.11 12.00 -10.29
N TRP A 298 10.57 12.82 -11.19
CA TRP A 298 10.53 14.27 -11.01
C TRP A 298 9.15 14.80 -11.29
N LEU A 299 8.63 15.57 -10.33
CA LEU A 299 7.43 16.36 -10.49
C LEU A 299 7.76 17.81 -10.15
N LYS A 300 7.64 18.69 -11.14
CA LYS A 300 7.73 20.13 -10.92
C LYS A 300 6.64 20.59 -9.93
N PRO A 301 6.87 21.65 -9.15
CA PRO A 301 5.87 22.15 -8.21
C PRO A 301 4.49 22.39 -8.85
N VAL A 302 3.46 21.78 -8.28
CA VAL A 302 2.04 21.94 -8.65
C VAL A 302 1.28 22.61 -7.51
N LYS A 303 0.25 23.40 -7.84
CA LYS A 303 -0.60 24.08 -6.85
C LYS A 303 -2.00 23.49 -6.79
N GLY A 304 -2.66 23.69 -5.65
CA GLY A 304 -4.06 23.35 -5.47
C GLY A 304 -4.31 21.85 -5.27
N VAL A 305 -5.25 21.54 -4.37
CA VAL A 305 -5.56 20.17 -3.93
C VAL A 305 -5.98 19.25 -5.09
N ALA A 306 -6.56 19.80 -6.15
CA ALA A 306 -6.92 19.03 -7.36
C ALA A 306 -5.73 18.34 -8.03
N ASN A 307 -4.49 18.81 -7.81
CA ASN A 307 -3.27 18.19 -8.35
C ASN A 307 -2.66 17.13 -7.43
N LEU A 308 -3.28 16.80 -6.29
CA LEU A 308 -2.79 15.73 -5.40
C LEU A 308 -2.72 14.39 -6.13
N SER A 309 -3.68 14.10 -7.01
CA SER A 309 -3.67 12.88 -7.83
C SER A 309 -2.44 12.78 -8.73
N LYS A 310 -1.86 13.90 -9.19
CA LYS A 310 -0.61 13.90 -9.96
C LYS A 310 0.60 13.53 -9.08
N ILE A 311 0.62 14.00 -7.83
CA ILE A 311 1.64 13.64 -6.85
C ILE A 311 1.56 12.13 -6.56
N LEU A 312 0.35 11.64 -6.26
CA LEU A 312 0.06 10.23 -5.98
C LEU A 312 0.50 9.33 -7.15
N ASN A 313 0.09 9.67 -8.39
CA ASN A 313 0.49 8.94 -9.61
C ASN A 313 1.98 9.04 -9.93
N CYS A 314 2.72 9.99 -9.36
CA CYS A 314 4.16 10.08 -9.57
C CYS A 314 4.94 9.11 -8.68
N VAL A 315 4.35 8.67 -7.55
CA VAL A 315 5.03 7.87 -6.53
C VAL A 315 4.42 6.50 -6.26
N TYR A 316 3.26 6.18 -6.86
CA TYR A 316 2.56 4.93 -6.57
C TYR A 316 3.37 3.67 -6.91
N ASP A 317 4.22 3.73 -7.92
CA ASP A 317 5.08 2.62 -8.36
C ASP A 317 6.54 2.77 -7.93
N VAL A 318 6.84 3.74 -7.06
CA VAL A 318 8.18 3.93 -6.51
C VAL A 318 8.42 2.93 -5.38
N ASP A 319 9.47 2.12 -5.54
CA ASP A 319 9.89 1.11 -4.58
C ASP A 319 11.32 1.34 -4.08
N ALA A 320 11.63 0.76 -2.92
CA ALA A 320 12.93 0.88 -2.28
C ALA A 320 13.92 -0.09 -2.95
N SER A 321 14.93 0.46 -3.60
CA SER A 321 15.94 -0.28 -4.34
C SER A 321 17.00 -0.89 -3.41
N THR A 322 17.85 -1.76 -3.95
CA THR A 322 19.01 -2.33 -3.23
C THR A 322 20.26 -1.44 -3.31
N ARG A 323 20.20 -0.30 -4.02
CA ARG A 323 21.34 0.60 -4.24
C ARG A 323 21.60 1.46 -3.00
N ALA A 324 22.85 1.88 -2.84
CA ALA A 324 23.19 2.92 -1.87
C ALA A 324 22.71 4.29 -2.37
N SER A 325 22.28 5.14 -1.45
CA SER A 325 21.77 6.48 -1.75
C SER A 325 22.94 7.45 -1.98
N ASP A 326 22.97 8.10 -3.15
CA ASP A 326 23.94 9.16 -3.47
C ASP A 326 23.28 10.54 -3.34
N TYR A 327 23.42 11.15 -2.16
CA TYR A 327 22.84 12.46 -1.86
C TYR A 327 23.47 13.60 -2.66
N ASN A 328 24.77 13.49 -3.00
CA ASN A 328 25.46 14.53 -3.76
C ASN A 328 24.89 14.64 -5.17
N THR A 329 24.72 13.51 -5.84
CA THR A 329 24.12 13.45 -7.18
C THR A 329 22.66 13.91 -7.13
N ALA A 330 21.88 13.47 -6.14
CA ALA A 330 20.49 13.85 -5.98
C ALA A 330 20.29 15.36 -5.75
N ILE A 331 21.10 15.96 -4.87
CA ILE A 331 21.04 17.40 -4.57
C ILE A 331 21.45 18.24 -5.78
N ARG A 332 22.51 17.84 -6.50
CA ARG A 332 22.91 18.51 -7.75
C ARG A 332 21.79 18.44 -8.79
N ALA A 333 21.19 17.26 -8.97
CA ALA A 333 20.07 17.09 -9.90
C ALA A 333 18.87 17.98 -9.53
N LEU A 334 18.54 18.10 -8.24
CA LEU A 334 17.49 19.01 -7.76
C LEU A 334 17.82 20.47 -8.08
N MET A 335 19.04 20.91 -7.78
CA MET A 335 19.48 22.29 -8.03
C MET A 335 19.53 22.64 -9.53
N THR A 336 19.78 21.66 -10.41
CA THR A 336 19.70 21.85 -11.87
C THR A 336 18.26 21.96 -12.36
N ARG A 337 17.34 21.16 -11.80
CA ARG A 337 15.93 21.12 -12.21
C ARG A 337 15.10 22.26 -11.60
N HIS A 338 15.54 22.81 -10.48
CA HIS A 338 14.77 23.80 -9.74
C HIS A 338 15.57 25.03 -9.30
N ASN A 339 15.16 26.18 -9.84
CA ASN A 339 15.89 27.43 -9.69
C ASN A 339 15.24 28.45 -8.74
N LYS A 340 14.09 28.18 -8.13
CA LYS A 340 13.46 29.09 -7.16
C LYS A 340 13.79 28.69 -5.72
N ARG A 341 13.69 29.62 -4.78
CA ARG A 341 13.81 29.29 -3.35
C ARG A 341 12.64 28.39 -2.96
N ALA A 342 12.92 27.38 -2.15
CA ALA A 342 11.94 26.37 -1.75
C ALA A 342 12.30 25.82 -0.37
N LEU A 343 11.30 25.25 0.33
CA LEU A 343 11.52 24.27 1.38
C LEU A 343 11.90 22.95 0.72
N VAL A 344 13.12 22.46 0.90
CA VAL A 344 13.50 21.11 0.47
C VAL A 344 13.44 20.18 1.67
N VAL A 345 12.54 19.18 1.60
CA VAL A 345 12.34 18.16 2.62
C VAL A 345 12.98 16.86 2.16
N LEU A 346 14.12 16.49 2.74
CA LEU A 346 14.75 15.19 2.53
C LEU A 346 14.10 14.15 3.43
N LEU A 347 13.46 13.14 2.85
CA LEU A 347 12.90 11.98 3.54
C LEU A 347 13.86 10.80 3.38
N SER A 348 14.42 10.29 4.48
CA SER A 348 15.41 9.20 4.45
C SER A 348 15.51 8.47 5.79
N ASN A 349 16.29 7.39 5.84
CA ASN A 349 16.79 6.77 7.06
C ASN A 349 18.32 6.92 7.10
N ILE A 350 18.76 8.06 7.64
CA ILE A 350 20.16 8.47 7.72
C ILE A 350 20.82 7.79 8.91
N ARG A 351 22.00 7.23 8.66
CA ARG A 351 22.90 6.67 9.68
C ARG A 351 24.24 7.39 9.63
N ASP A 352 25.00 7.23 10.71
CA ASP A 352 26.30 7.87 10.95
C ASP A 352 27.26 7.79 9.75
N GLU A 353 27.33 6.62 9.10
CA GLU A 353 28.19 6.34 7.94
C GLU A 353 27.98 7.28 6.74
N ASN A 354 26.83 7.96 6.64
CA ASN A 354 26.50 8.81 5.49
C ASN A 354 26.75 10.29 5.77
N VAL A 355 27.12 10.65 7.00
CA VAL A 355 27.10 12.05 7.47
C VAL A 355 28.17 12.89 6.81
N ASP A 356 29.36 12.31 6.60
CA ASP A 356 30.50 13.00 6.01
C ASP A 356 30.23 13.43 4.56
N ASP A 357 29.46 12.63 3.80
CA ASP A 357 29.04 12.97 2.44
C ASP A 357 27.77 13.83 2.40
N LEU A 358 26.83 13.57 3.32
CA LEU A 358 25.53 14.24 3.34
C LEU A 358 25.64 15.69 3.82
N LYS A 359 26.44 15.97 4.85
CA LYS A 359 26.53 17.31 5.44
C LYS A 359 27.05 18.37 4.45
N PRO A 360 28.10 18.11 3.64
CA PRO A 360 28.50 19.02 2.57
C PRO A 360 27.42 19.22 1.51
N ALA A 361 26.74 18.14 1.12
CA ALA A 361 25.67 18.18 0.13
C ALA A 361 24.49 19.06 0.60
N LEU A 362 24.03 18.86 1.83
CA LEU A 362 22.98 19.69 2.43
C LEU A 362 23.41 21.14 2.60
N SER A 363 24.69 21.38 2.92
CA SER A 363 25.24 22.74 3.01
C SER A 363 25.25 23.45 1.66
N LEU A 364 25.48 22.74 0.56
CA LEU A 364 25.36 23.28 -0.80
C LEU A 364 23.91 23.66 -1.10
N LEU A 365 22.96 22.78 -0.77
CA LEU A 365 21.52 23.02 -0.96
C LEU A 365 21.02 24.24 -0.16
N ARG A 366 21.51 24.39 1.07
CA ARG A 366 21.16 25.50 1.99
C ARG A 366 21.58 26.87 1.49
N LYS A 367 22.53 26.98 0.55
CA LYS A 367 22.91 28.26 -0.05
C LYS A 367 21.72 28.98 -0.70
N LYS A 368 20.68 28.23 -1.09
CA LYS A 368 19.52 28.74 -1.81
C LYS A 368 18.19 28.34 -1.19
N HIS A 369 18.09 27.14 -0.64
CA HIS A 369 16.85 26.57 -0.15
C HIS A 369 16.83 26.52 1.38
N LEU A 370 15.64 26.56 1.96
CA LEU A 370 15.48 26.12 3.34
C LEU A 370 15.50 24.59 3.34
N VAL A 371 16.30 23.98 4.20
CA VAL A 371 16.50 22.52 4.19
C VAL A 371 15.95 21.92 5.45
N MET A 372 15.11 20.90 5.27
CA MET A 372 14.56 20.06 6.33
C MET A 372 14.93 18.60 6.06
N VAL A 373 15.40 17.90 7.08
CA VAL A 373 15.73 16.48 7.04
C VAL A 373 14.73 15.73 7.92
N ALA A 374 13.86 14.94 7.30
CA ALA A 374 12.92 14.05 7.93
C ALA A 374 13.51 12.64 7.97
N ASN A 375 13.96 12.23 9.15
CA ASN A 375 14.69 10.98 9.36
C ASN A 375 13.82 9.97 10.10
N LEU A 376 13.59 8.81 9.49
CA LEU A 376 12.84 7.73 10.11
C LEU A 376 13.71 6.99 11.13
N GLU A 377 13.19 6.81 12.35
CA GLU A 377 13.84 6.08 13.44
C GLU A 377 13.19 4.72 13.66
N GLU A 378 14.00 3.69 13.81
CA GLU A 378 13.51 2.33 14.08
C GLU A 378 12.93 2.23 15.51
N PRO A 379 11.62 1.92 15.68
CA PRO A 379 10.97 1.85 17.00
C PRO A 379 11.57 0.75 17.88
N GLU A 380 12.03 -0.36 17.29
CA GLU A 380 12.59 -1.51 18.02
C GLU A 380 13.85 -1.16 18.82
N LEU A 381 14.56 -0.09 18.43
CA LEU A 381 15.74 0.38 19.16
C LEU A 381 15.36 0.92 20.53
N HIS A 382 14.21 1.58 20.65
CA HIS A 382 13.72 2.10 21.93
C HIS A 382 13.21 0.97 22.81
N GLU A 383 12.44 0.04 22.24
CA GLU A 383 11.96 -1.16 22.96
C GLU A 383 13.11 -2.02 23.50
N LEU A 384 14.24 -2.08 22.80
CA LEU A 384 15.41 -2.83 23.26
C LEU A 384 16.01 -2.22 24.53
N LEU A 385 16.00 -0.90 24.68
CA LEU A 385 16.52 -0.23 25.87
C LEU A 385 15.67 -0.42 27.13
N GLU A 386 14.39 -0.76 26.97
CA GLU A 386 13.47 -1.02 28.09
C GLU A 386 13.53 -2.47 28.61
N LYS A 387 14.15 -3.38 27.85
CA LYS A 387 14.25 -4.79 28.23
C LYS A 387 15.25 -4.97 29.39
N PRO A 388 14.91 -5.81 30.39
CA PRO A 388 15.83 -6.11 31.49
C PRO A 388 17.08 -6.82 30.99
N ILE A 389 18.21 -6.53 31.63
CA ILE A 389 19.52 -7.11 31.29
C ILE A 389 19.76 -8.31 32.20
N HIS A 390 19.77 -9.52 31.65
CA HIS A 390 19.98 -10.76 32.41
C HIS A 390 21.31 -11.44 32.07
N GLN A 391 21.80 -11.28 30.84
CA GLN A 391 23.01 -11.94 30.36
C GLN A 391 24.00 -10.93 29.75
N PHE A 392 25.26 -11.34 29.59
CA PHE A 392 26.28 -10.51 28.94
C PHE A 392 25.87 -10.11 27.51
N GLN A 393 25.18 -10.98 26.78
CA GLN A 393 24.67 -10.65 25.44
C GLN A 393 23.62 -9.53 25.47
N ASP A 394 22.77 -9.48 26.49
CA ASP A 394 21.80 -8.39 26.68
C ASP A 394 22.51 -7.08 26.95
N ALA A 395 23.55 -7.10 27.79
CA ALA A 395 24.39 -5.94 28.08
C ALA A 395 25.10 -5.41 26.83
N LEU A 396 25.62 -6.31 25.98
CA LEU A 396 26.22 -5.93 24.69
C LEU A 396 25.20 -5.28 23.75
N ARG A 397 24.00 -5.87 23.61
CA ARG A 397 22.93 -5.31 22.77
C ARG A 397 22.48 -3.95 23.28
N TYR A 398 22.24 -3.83 24.59
CA TYR A 398 21.86 -2.58 25.23
C TYR A 398 22.91 -1.48 24.99
N THR A 399 24.18 -1.78 25.26
CA THR A 399 25.28 -0.79 25.13
C THR A 399 25.49 -0.39 23.67
N GLY A 400 25.43 -1.36 22.74
CA GLY A 400 25.51 -1.09 21.30
C GLY A 400 24.37 -0.20 20.80
N THR A 401 23.13 -0.49 21.21
CA THR A 401 21.95 0.32 20.87
C THR A 401 22.04 1.72 21.46
N LYS A 402 22.46 1.85 22.73
CA LYS A 402 22.65 3.14 23.38
C LYS A 402 23.68 4.01 22.64
N LEU A 403 24.85 3.43 22.33
CA LEU A 403 25.90 4.12 21.58
C LEU A 403 25.42 4.55 20.19
N TYR A 404 24.65 3.70 19.51
CA TYR A 404 24.07 4.01 18.20
C TYR A 404 23.09 5.21 18.27
N LEU A 405 22.20 5.23 19.27
CA LEU A 405 21.25 6.32 19.45
C LEU A 405 21.95 7.63 19.84
N GLU A 406 22.98 7.58 20.70
CA GLU A 406 23.80 8.75 21.03
C GLU A 406 24.48 9.36 19.79
N ARG A 407 25.02 8.51 18.89
CA ARG A 407 25.58 8.96 17.61
C ARG A 407 24.52 9.62 16.73
N ARG A 408 23.32 9.04 16.60
CA ARG A 408 22.21 9.66 15.84
C ARG A 408 21.81 11.03 16.40
N GLN A 409 21.76 11.17 17.73
CA GLN A 409 21.51 12.46 18.37
C GLN A 409 22.62 13.47 18.08
N ALA A 410 23.89 13.06 18.10
CA ALA A 410 25.01 13.93 17.73
C ALA A 410 24.91 14.43 16.28
N VAL A 411 24.53 13.55 15.34
CA VAL A 411 24.28 13.92 13.94
C VAL A 411 23.16 14.94 13.82
N THR A 412 22.04 14.71 14.53
CA THR A 412 20.90 15.65 14.57
C THR A 412 21.32 17.03 15.08
N ARG A 413 22.06 17.08 16.19
CA ARG A 413 22.58 18.34 16.75
C ARG A 413 23.53 19.04 15.77
N SER A 414 24.38 18.28 15.09
CA SER A 414 25.31 18.79 14.06
C SER A 414 24.57 19.43 12.88
N PHE A 415 23.46 18.84 12.42
CA PHE A 415 22.59 19.43 11.40
C PHE A 415 21.90 20.70 11.89
N ASN A 416 21.29 20.68 13.08
CA ASN A 416 20.63 21.84 13.65
C ASN A 416 21.60 23.02 13.86
N HIS A 417 22.81 22.77 14.35
CA HIS A 417 23.86 23.80 14.48
C HIS A 417 24.29 24.37 13.13
N SER A 418 24.15 23.59 12.05
CA SER A 418 24.40 24.03 10.68
C SER A 418 23.16 24.72 10.05
N GLY A 419 22.12 25.04 10.82
CA GLY A 419 20.90 25.67 10.30
C GLY A 419 20.07 24.78 9.38
N ILE A 420 20.23 23.46 9.47
CA ILE A 420 19.38 22.47 8.79
C ILE A 420 18.30 22.03 9.79
N HIS A 421 17.03 22.17 9.43
CA HIS A 421 15.95 21.72 10.30
C HIS A 421 15.87 20.19 10.28
N THR A 422 15.65 19.56 11.43
CA THR A 422 15.53 18.11 11.53
C THR A 422 14.17 17.71 12.12
N VAL A 423 13.62 16.61 11.62
CA VAL A 423 12.46 15.91 12.15
C VAL A 423 12.86 14.45 12.30
N ASN A 424 13.02 14.00 13.53
CA ASN A 424 13.24 12.60 13.83
C ASN A 424 11.95 12.04 14.43
N SER A 425 11.46 10.93 13.88
CA SER A 425 10.25 10.30 14.38
C SER A 425 10.18 8.85 13.95
N THR A 426 9.39 8.06 14.66
CA THR A 426 9.06 6.70 14.23
C THR A 426 8.21 6.74 12.95
N PRO A 427 8.20 5.67 12.14
CA PRO A 427 7.54 5.66 10.83
C PRO A 427 6.03 5.91 10.92
N GLN A 428 5.39 5.50 12.03
CA GLN A 428 3.97 5.69 12.29
C GLN A 428 3.64 7.15 12.65
N LEU A 429 4.53 7.85 13.35
CA LEU A 429 4.32 9.23 13.80
C LEU A 429 4.89 10.29 12.83
N MET A 430 5.72 9.87 11.87
CA MET A 430 6.35 10.73 10.88
C MET A 430 5.38 11.67 10.14
N PRO A 431 4.18 11.23 9.67
CA PRO A 431 3.25 12.13 8.99
C PRO A 431 2.83 13.33 9.84
N VAL A 432 2.55 13.11 11.12
CA VAL A 432 2.14 14.17 12.05
C VAL A 432 3.32 15.07 12.41
N ALA A 433 4.47 14.47 12.75
CA ALA A 433 5.68 15.20 13.11
C ALA A 433 6.14 16.14 11.98
N LEU A 434 6.10 15.66 10.74
CA LEU A 434 6.53 16.41 9.57
C LEU A 434 5.64 17.64 9.31
N ILE A 435 4.33 17.49 9.44
CA ILE A 435 3.40 18.60 9.22
C ILE A 435 3.49 19.64 10.32
N ASN A 436 3.63 19.21 11.57
CA ASN A 436 3.83 20.12 12.68
C ASN A 436 5.11 20.95 12.46
N LYS A 437 6.19 20.33 12.00
CA LYS A 437 7.43 21.05 11.65
C LYS A 437 7.23 22.02 10.48
N TYR A 438 6.47 21.62 9.46
CA TYR A 438 6.13 22.51 8.34
C TYR A 438 5.36 23.76 8.81
N PHE A 439 4.34 23.60 9.66
CA PHE A 439 3.60 24.75 10.20
C PHE A 439 4.44 25.62 11.13
N GLU A 440 5.36 25.03 11.91
CA GLU A 440 6.33 25.77 12.70
C GLU A 440 7.22 26.65 11.82
N VAL A 441 7.84 26.05 10.80
CA VAL A 441 8.69 26.77 9.82
C VAL A 441 7.91 27.89 9.12
N LYS A 442 6.66 27.64 8.75
CA LYS A 442 5.80 28.63 8.12
C LYS A 442 5.44 29.78 9.06
N ARG A 443 5.15 29.48 10.33
CA ARG A 443 4.84 30.47 11.37
C ARG A 443 6.04 31.35 11.73
N GLU A 444 7.26 30.82 11.62
CA GLU A 444 8.50 31.56 11.86
C GLU A 444 8.91 32.47 10.68
N GLY A 445 8.20 32.41 9.55
CA GLY A 445 8.50 33.25 8.38
C GLY A 445 9.85 32.93 7.72
N LEU A 446 10.34 31.68 7.87
CA LEU A 446 11.66 31.29 7.37
C LEU A 446 11.71 31.02 5.85
N LEU A 447 10.54 30.84 5.23
CA LEU A 447 10.41 30.36 3.85
C LEU A 447 10.33 31.47 2.83
#